data_AF-A0A346BW42-F1
#
_entry.id   AF-A0A346BW42-F1
#
_cell.length_a   1.000
_cell.length_b   1.000
_cell.length_c   1.000
_cell.angle_alpha   90.00
_cell.angle_beta   90.00
_cell.angle_gamma   90.00
#
_symmetry.space_group_name_H-M   'P 1'
#
loop_
_entity.id
_entity.type
_entity.pdbx_description
1 polymer ?
#
loop_
_entity_poly.entity_id
_entity_poly.type
_entity_poly.pdbx_seq_one_letter_code
_entity_poly.pdbx_strand_id
1 'polypeptide(L)'
;MIDPRPGPGIRVPDVESEMRSIGEMARDSGLGVSALRFYDRAGVLVPAWVDPASGYRWYAPGQLDEARVLVRLRGAGVPLADIRLVLAGWSGADADLVRGLLRAHLSRLERGLAEARSEFSTLEALLDHRENPMTTSPRTGTVRLSLPAPALADALDAVRFAAGRDPELPMLGGVLFDVEGDALHVVATDRYRMAVARLTAVGHGGPREQVVVPAPLVDAMRALLGEDEPARFGVEGERVTLEAGEREASGRRLAHDFPDYRRLVQLPPGRRVVVDVPEFREALATGPVRTAEQGEPGGRSARDVSVLATVDGTVIVCGEADPDGAGHHVGVDRGYLLDALAAADRDRLVLEFGPAPTAPLAIRRADDEGAFSLLMPVRLDD
;
A
#
# COMPACT_ATOMS: atom_id res chain seq x y z
N MET A 1 -10.15 49.66 14.13
CA MET A 1 -10.02 49.65 15.59
C MET A 1 -8.55 49.96 15.88
N ILE A 2 -8.30 51.12 16.49
CA ILE A 2 -7.03 51.85 16.48
C ILE A 2 -6.03 51.18 17.44
N ASP A 3 -4.78 51.00 16.99
CA ASP A 3 -3.63 50.59 17.78
C ASP A 3 -3.11 51.79 18.60
N PRO A 4 -3.19 51.78 19.94
CA PRO A 4 -2.71 52.90 20.76
C PRO A 4 -1.19 52.83 20.90
N ARG A 5 -0.51 53.90 20.47
CA ARG A 5 0.95 54.08 20.58
C ARG A 5 1.40 53.94 22.05
N PRO A 6 2.58 53.33 22.33
CA PRO A 6 3.10 53.19 23.68
C PRO A 6 3.51 54.56 24.28
N GLY A 7 3.13 54.80 25.54
CA GLY A 7 3.50 55.98 26.32
C GLY A 7 4.95 55.93 26.84
N PRO A 8 5.53 57.06 27.27
CA PRO A 8 6.96 57.16 27.57
C PRO A 8 7.27 56.61 28.98
N GLY A 9 7.64 55.33 29.04
CA GLY A 9 8.30 54.72 30.19
C GLY A 9 9.82 54.85 30.11
N ILE A 10 10.48 54.95 31.26
CA ILE A 10 11.93 55.14 31.44
C ILE A 10 12.72 54.01 30.76
N ARG A 11 13.68 54.36 29.89
CA ARG A 11 14.55 53.42 29.14
C ARG A 11 15.78 53.04 29.97
N VAL A 12 16.08 51.74 30.07
CA VAL A 12 17.34 51.24 30.64
C VAL A 12 18.21 50.72 29.48
N PRO A 13 19.36 51.35 29.18
CA PRO A 13 20.13 51.06 27.97
C PRO A 13 21.15 49.95 28.24
N ASP A 14 20.87 48.70 27.84
CA ASP A 14 21.86 47.82 27.15
C ASP A 14 21.37 46.38 26.83
N VAL A 15 20.11 46.00 27.11
CA VAL A 15 19.57 44.66 26.74
C VAL A 15 18.26 44.74 25.94
N GLU A 16 17.68 45.94 25.81
CA GLU A 16 16.33 46.15 25.23
C GLU A 16 16.31 46.34 23.70
N SER A 17 17.46 46.46 23.03
CA SER A 17 17.50 46.81 21.59
C SER A 17 17.12 45.66 20.63
N GLU A 18 16.85 44.45 21.14
CA GLU A 18 16.48 43.29 20.31
C GLU A 18 15.13 42.64 20.70
N MET A 19 14.44 43.15 21.73
CA MET A 19 13.14 42.60 22.12
C MET A 19 12.05 43.00 21.13
N ARG A 20 11.26 42.03 20.69
CA ARG A 20 10.14 42.25 19.76
C ARG A 20 8.86 42.52 20.54
N SER A 21 8.16 43.58 20.17
CA SER A 21 6.81 43.83 20.66
C SER A 21 5.84 42.74 20.18
N ILE A 22 4.70 42.56 20.85
CA ILE A 22 3.67 41.61 20.41
C ILE A 22 3.19 41.83 18.96
N GLY A 23 3.19 43.08 18.49
CA GLY A 23 2.82 43.42 17.11
C GLY A 23 3.89 43.03 16.09
N GLU A 24 5.17 43.23 16.42
CA GLU A 24 6.29 42.79 15.58
C GLU A 24 6.40 41.27 15.57
N MET A 25 6.27 40.64 16.74
CA MET A 25 6.24 39.19 16.87
C MET A 25 5.10 38.57 16.05
N ALA A 26 3.91 39.19 16.07
CA ALA A 26 2.78 38.72 15.28
C ALA A 26 3.06 38.77 13.77
N ARG A 27 3.68 39.87 13.31
CA ARG A 27 4.05 40.06 11.90
C ARG A 27 5.11 39.06 11.45
N ASP A 28 6.15 38.85 12.26
CA ASP A 28 7.33 38.07 11.89
C ASP A 28 7.12 36.56 12.05
N SER A 29 6.25 36.14 12.98
CA SER A 29 5.91 34.73 13.20
C SER A 29 4.72 34.25 12.36
N GLY A 30 3.92 35.18 11.83
CA GLY A 30 2.66 34.86 11.15
C GLY A 30 1.51 34.50 12.10
N LEU A 31 1.70 34.59 13.42
CA LEU A 31 0.66 34.43 14.42
C LEU A 31 -0.08 35.75 14.64
N GLY A 32 -1.41 35.73 14.68
CA GLY A 32 -2.18 36.92 15.07
C GLY A 32 -1.89 37.35 16.52
N VAL A 33 -2.02 38.64 16.83
CA VAL A 33 -1.86 39.19 18.20
C VAL A 33 -2.75 38.47 19.22
N SER A 34 -3.98 38.14 18.83
CA SER A 34 -4.90 37.35 19.67
C SER A 34 -4.42 35.92 19.91
N ALA A 35 -3.76 35.30 18.93
CA ALA A 35 -3.19 33.96 19.06
C ALA A 35 -1.99 33.97 20.01
N LEU A 36 -1.11 34.97 19.93
CA LEU A 36 0.00 35.14 20.87
C LEU A 36 -0.50 35.30 22.32
N ARG A 37 -1.56 36.08 22.55
CA ARG A 37 -2.22 36.19 23.87
C ARG A 37 -2.84 34.88 24.33
N PHE A 38 -3.34 34.06 23.41
CA PHE A 38 -3.88 32.74 23.73
C PHE A 38 -2.78 31.77 24.14
N TYR A 39 -1.68 31.70 23.40
CA TYR A 39 -0.55 30.81 23.69
C TYR A 39 0.20 31.18 24.97
N ASP A 40 0.29 32.47 25.28
CA ASP A 40 0.77 32.95 26.58
C ASP A 40 -0.08 32.38 27.72
N ARG A 41 -1.42 32.59 27.68
CA ARG A 41 -2.33 32.04 28.71
C ARG A 41 -2.31 30.52 28.80
N ALA A 42 -2.08 29.83 27.68
CA ALA A 42 -1.98 28.38 27.62
C ALA A 42 -0.59 27.86 28.05
N GLY A 43 0.38 28.74 28.32
CA GLY A 43 1.73 28.37 28.71
C GLY A 43 2.54 27.68 27.61
N VAL A 44 2.23 27.97 26.34
CA VAL A 44 2.88 27.35 25.17
C VAL A 44 3.97 28.23 24.60
N LEU A 45 3.73 29.54 24.52
CA LEU A 45 4.71 30.54 24.14
C LEU A 45 4.55 31.75 25.06
N VAL A 46 5.26 31.70 26.18
CA VAL A 46 5.20 32.72 27.24
C VAL A 46 6.14 33.87 26.86
N PRO A 47 5.68 35.14 26.85
CA PRO A 47 6.54 36.28 26.55
C PRO A 47 7.71 36.38 27.53
N ALA A 48 8.89 36.73 27.03
CA ALA A 48 10.07 36.95 27.86
C ALA A 48 9.85 38.02 28.94
N TRP A 49 9.03 39.04 28.64
CA TRP A 49 8.65 40.06 29.62
C TRP A 49 7.24 40.60 29.38
N VAL A 50 6.55 40.90 30.48
CA VAL A 50 5.24 41.57 30.47
C VAL A 50 5.34 42.82 31.32
N ASP A 51 5.03 43.96 30.74
CA ASP A 51 5.02 45.25 31.43
C ASP A 51 4.00 45.23 32.59
N PRO A 52 4.44 45.42 33.85
CA PRO A 52 3.55 45.40 35.01
C PRO A 52 2.48 46.50 35.01
N ALA A 53 2.73 47.64 34.35
CA ALA A 53 1.81 48.78 34.35
C ALA A 53 0.79 48.70 33.21
N SER A 54 1.21 48.26 32.03
CA SER A 54 0.35 48.24 30.82
C SER A 54 -0.11 46.84 30.41
N GLY A 55 0.50 45.77 30.95
CA GLY A 55 0.26 44.39 30.53
C GLY A 55 0.78 44.07 29.12
N TYR A 56 1.64 44.94 28.57
CA TYR A 56 2.19 44.81 27.23
C TYR A 56 3.27 43.73 27.18
N ARG A 57 3.28 42.93 26.10
CA ARG A 57 4.11 41.73 25.99
C ARG A 57 5.29 41.97 25.05
N TRP A 58 6.45 41.50 25.50
CA TRP A 58 7.71 41.58 24.80
C TRP A 58 8.34 40.19 24.70
N TYR A 59 8.87 39.87 23.52
CA TYR A 59 9.43 38.57 23.17
C TYR A 59 10.92 38.71 22.87
N ALA A 60 11.72 37.76 23.35
CA ALA A 60 13.15 37.72 23.06
C ALA A 60 13.40 37.24 21.61
N PRO A 61 14.57 37.55 21.00
CA PRO A 61 14.88 37.12 19.64
C PRO A 61 14.72 35.62 19.35
N GLY A 62 15.15 34.76 20.28
CA GLY A 62 15.05 33.30 20.12
C GLY A 62 13.60 32.77 20.08
N GLN A 63 12.65 33.51 20.63
CA GLN A 63 11.24 33.09 20.66
C GLN A 63 10.57 33.17 19.29
N LEU A 64 11.18 33.86 18.32
CA LEU A 64 10.70 33.89 16.94
C LEU A 64 10.77 32.51 16.28
N ASP A 65 11.83 31.77 16.52
CA ASP A 65 11.99 30.42 15.95
C ASP A 65 11.07 29.41 16.65
N GLU A 66 10.88 29.52 17.96
CA GLU A 66 9.87 28.76 18.71
C GLU A 66 8.46 29.00 18.14
N ALA A 67 8.10 30.25 17.85
CA ALA A 67 6.80 30.58 17.27
C ALA A 67 6.63 30.03 15.85
N ARG A 68 7.69 30.02 15.03
CA ARG A 68 7.65 29.41 13.69
C ARG A 68 7.48 27.89 13.77
N VAL A 69 8.14 27.24 14.71
CA VAL A 69 7.96 25.81 14.99
C VAL A 69 6.53 25.54 15.46
N LEU A 70 6.00 26.35 16.38
CA LEU A 70 4.61 26.29 16.84
C LEU A 70 3.62 26.35 15.66
N VAL A 71 3.81 27.28 14.72
CA VAL A 71 2.95 27.40 13.53
C VAL A 71 2.97 26.11 12.70
N ARG A 72 4.15 25.53 12.46
CA ARG A 72 4.29 24.28 11.70
C ARG A 72 3.63 23.11 12.40
N LEU A 73 3.85 22.96 13.71
CA LEU A 73 3.24 21.89 14.51
C LEU A 73 1.72 22.02 14.54
N ARG A 74 1.21 23.25 14.63
CA ARG A 74 -0.24 23.49 14.61
C ARG A 74 -0.84 23.19 13.24
N GLY A 75 -0.15 23.55 12.16
CA GLY A 75 -0.52 23.18 10.80
C GLY A 75 -0.55 21.66 10.57
N ALA A 76 0.35 20.93 11.24
CA ALA A 76 0.38 19.46 11.22
C ALA A 76 -0.64 18.78 12.14
N GLY A 77 -1.49 19.54 12.86
CA GLY A 77 -2.54 18.97 13.72
C GLY A 77 -2.05 18.48 15.09
N VAL A 78 -0.84 18.84 15.51
CA VAL A 78 -0.29 18.43 16.82
C VAL A 78 -1.14 19.02 17.96
N PRO A 79 -1.52 18.23 18.99
CA PRO A 79 -2.24 18.72 20.15
C PRO A 79 -1.44 19.77 20.92
N LEU A 80 -2.14 20.75 21.52
CA LEU A 80 -1.50 21.86 22.22
C LEU A 80 -0.59 21.42 23.39
N ALA A 81 -0.95 20.32 24.06
CA ALA A 81 -0.14 19.72 25.12
C ALA A 81 1.21 19.19 24.59
N ASP A 82 1.19 18.54 23.43
CA ASP A 82 2.38 17.99 22.78
C ASP A 82 3.26 19.12 22.21
N ILE A 83 2.66 20.17 21.64
CA ILE A 83 3.38 21.37 21.18
C ILE A 83 4.18 21.98 22.33
N ARG A 84 3.60 22.08 23.52
CA ARG A 84 4.29 22.62 24.71
C ARG A 84 5.51 21.77 25.10
N LEU A 85 5.38 20.45 25.05
CA LEU A 85 6.49 19.53 25.34
C LEU A 85 7.60 19.64 24.29
N VAL A 86 7.22 19.74 23.01
CA VAL A 86 8.18 19.92 21.91
C VAL A 86 8.94 21.24 22.05
N LEU A 87 8.26 22.36 22.35
CA LEU A 87 8.91 23.66 22.52
C LEU A 87 9.81 23.70 23.78
N ALA A 88 9.41 23.02 24.86
CA ALA A 88 10.25 22.87 26.05
C ALA A 88 11.53 22.08 25.76
N GLY A 89 11.43 20.96 25.03
CA GLY A 89 12.59 20.17 24.59
C GLY A 89 13.47 20.89 23.57
N TRP A 90 12.85 21.71 22.70
CA TRP A 90 13.54 22.55 21.70
C TRP A 90 14.44 23.60 22.36
N SER A 91 13.97 24.20 23.46
CA SER A 91 14.71 25.20 24.22
C SER A 91 15.74 24.59 25.18
N GLY A 92 15.50 23.35 25.64
CA GLY A 92 16.33 22.61 26.60
C GLY A 92 17.37 21.66 25.99
N ALA A 93 17.52 21.64 24.66
CA ALA A 93 18.44 20.77 23.90
C ALA A 93 18.20 19.24 24.02
N ASP A 94 16.99 18.80 24.39
CA ASP A 94 16.61 17.38 24.38
C ASP A 94 16.00 16.99 23.03
N ALA A 95 16.89 16.82 22.04
CA ALA A 95 16.50 16.52 20.67
C ALA A 95 15.84 15.13 20.55
N ASP A 96 16.20 14.17 21.41
CA ASP A 96 15.69 12.81 21.34
C ASP A 96 14.24 12.72 21.84
N LEU A 97 13.91 13.44 22.92
CA LEU A 97 12.53 13.57 23.37
C LEU A 97 11.64 14.20 22.29
N VAL A 98 12.11 15.28 21.66
CA VAL A 98 11.37 15.95 20.57
C VAL A 98 11.15 15.02 19.38
N ARG A 99 12.18 14.29 18.93
CA ARG A 99 12.05 13.31 17.85
C ARG A 99 11.07 12.20 18.21
N GLY A 100 11.12 11.68 19.44
CA GLY A 100 10.21 10.64 19.93
C GLY A 100 8.74 11.09 19.90
N LEU A 101 8.46 12.30 20.37
CA LEU A 101 7.11 12.88 20.36
C LEU A 101 6.57 13.07 18.92
N LEU A 102 7.41 13.57 18.01
CA LEU A 102 7.01 13.75 16.61
C LEU A 102 6.77 12.42 15.90
N ARG A 103 7.63 11.41 16.11
CA ARG A 103 7.42 10.04 15.58
C ARG A 103 6.14 9.44 16.11
N ALA A 104 5.88 9.53 17.41
CA ALA A 104 4.66 9.03 18.01
C ALA A 104 3.40 9.72 17.45
N HIS A 105 3.47 11.02 17.14
CA HIS A 105 2.37 11.73 16.49
C HIS A 105 2.18 11.28 15.04
N LEU A 106 3.26 11.13 14.26
CA LEU A 106 3.20 10.61 12.90
C LEU A 106 2.55 9.22 12.85
N SER A 107 2.96 8.29 13.73
CA SER A 107 2.36 6.95 13.80
C SER A 107 0.89 6.95 14.24
N ARG A 108 0.42 7.99 14.96
CA ARG A 108 -1.02 8.17 15.25
C ARG A 108 -1.77 8.66 14.02
N LEU A 109 -1.23 9.63 13.28
CA LEU A 109 -1.82 10.12 12.04
C LEU A 109 -1.90 9.04 10.97
N GLU A 110 -0.85 8.24 10.81
CA GLU A 110 -0.82 7.12 9.85
C GLU A 110 -1.85 6.04 10.18
N ARG A 111 -1.99 5.68 11.47
CA ARG A 111 -3.06 4.76 11.91
C ARG A 111 -4.45 5.33 11.64
N GLY A 112 -4.68 6.59 12.00
CA GLY A 112 -5.96 7.25 11.73
C GLY A 112 -6.27 7.31 10.23
N LEU A 113 -5.28 7.54 9.37
CA LEU A 113 -5.45 7.52 7.92
C LEU A 113 -5.75 6.11 7.41
N ALA A 114 -5.08 5.08 7.93
CA ALA A 114 -5.33 3.69 7.57
C ALA A 114 -6.73 3.24 7.99
N GLU A 115 -7.15 3.59 9.22
CA GLU A 115 -8.49 3.34 9.75
C GLU A 115 -9.55 4.04 8.89
N ALA A 116 -9.39 5.35 8.64
CA ALA A 116 -10.31 6.11 7.81
C ALA A 116 -10.40 5.54 6.40
N ARG A 117 -9.28 5.16 5.77
CA ARG A 117 -9.28 4.50 4.46
C ARG A 117 -10.01 3.16 4.49
N SER A 118 -9.80 2.34 5.52
CA SER A 118 -10.50 1.06 5.68
C SER A 118 -12.01 1.26 5.82
N GLU A 119 -12.42 2.26 6.61
CA GLU A 119 -13.83 2.60 6.80
C GLU A 119 -14.45 3.12 5.50
N PHE A 120 -13.75 3.99 4.78
CA PHE A 120 -14.19 4.44 3.45
C PHE A 120 -14.30 3.28 2.45
N SER A 121 -13.32 2.38 2.39
CA SER A 121 -13.40 1.18 1.55
C SER A 121 -14.60 0.30 1.92
N THR A 122 -14.94 0.20 3.21
CA THR A 122 -16.12 -0.53 3.68
C THR A 122 -17.41 0.15 3.23
N LEU A 123 -17.48 1.48 3.32
CA LEU A 123 -18.61 2.26 2.84
C LEU A 123 -18.75 2.19 1.31
N GLU A 124 -17.64 2.26 0.57
CA GLU A 124 -17.63 2.06 -0.88
C GLU A 124 -18.12 0.65 -1.23
N ALA A 125 -17.69 -0.39 -0.52
CA ALA A 125 -18.19 -1.75 -0.74
C ALA A 125 -19.70 -1.87 -0.44
N LEU A 126 -20.19 -1.20 0.60
CA LEU A 126 -21.63 -1.17 0.93
C LEU A 126 -22.44 -0.36 -0.10
N LEU A 127 -21.88 0.73 -0.62
CA LEU A 127 -22.49 1.53 -1.69
C LEU A 127 -22.47 0.78 -3.02
N ASP A 128 -21.37 0.12 -3.38
CA ASP A 128 -21.28 -0.76 -4.55
C ASP A 128 -22.33 -1.88 -4.48
N HIS A 129 -22.57 -2.44 -3.28
CA HIS A 129 -23.63 -3.42 -3.05
C HIS A 129 -25.06 -2.84 -3.18
N ARG A 130 -25.23 -1.54 -2.95
CA ARG A 130 -26.52 -0.83 -3.00
C ARG A 130 -26.82 -0.23 -4.37
N GLU A 131 -25.80 0.29 -5.06
CA GLU A 131 -25.87 0.94 -6.37
C GLU A 131 -25.84 -0.08 -7.51
N ASN A 132 -25.35 -1.31 -7.25
CA ASN A 132 -25.59 -2.49 -8.09
C ASN A 132 -26.62 -3.45 -7.45
N PRO A 133 -27.89 -3.05 -7.29
CA PRO A 133 -28.92 -4.00 -6.86
C PRO A 133 -29.19 -4.96 -8.03
N MET A 134 -28.93 -6.26 -7.81
CA MET A 134 -29.04 -7.38 -8.76
C MET A 134 -27.78 -7.61 -9.60
N THR A 135 -27.01 -8.67 -9.31
CA THR A 135 -27.37 -10.01 -9.80
C THR A 135 -27.21 -11.08 -8.72
N THR A 136 -28.08 -11.09 -7.71
CA THR A 136 -28.33 -12.27 -6.85
C THR A 136 -29.19 -13.30 -7.59
N SER A 137 -28.70 -13.72 -8.74
CA SER A 137 -29.13 -14.94 -9.41
C SER A 137 -27.88 -15.46 -10.11
N PRO A 138 -27.55 -16.75 -10.00
CA PRO A 138 -26.63 -17.33 -10.96
C PRO A 138 -27.26 -17.09 -12.33
N ARG A 139 -26.74 -16.11 -13.10
CA ARG A 139 -27.03 -16.07 -14.52
C ARG A 139 -26.59 -17.43 -15.03
N THR A 140 -27.57 -18.23 -15.44
CA THR A 140 -27.41 -19.48 -16.15
C THR A 140 -26.97 -19.14 -17.58
N GLY A 141 -25.87 -18.39 -17.70
CA GLY A 141 -25.21 -18.16 -18.97
C GLY A 141 -24.49 -19.44 -19.34
N THR A 142 -24.84 -20.03 -20.48
CA THR A 142 -24.01 -21.08 -21.05
C THR A 142 -22.79 -20.43 -21.66
N VAL A 143 -21.64 -20.52 -20.99
CA VAL A 143 -20.36 -20.11 -21.58
C VAL A 143 -19.77 -21.31 -22.30
N ARG A 144 -19.35 -21.14 -23.55
CA ARG A 144 -18.56 -22.14 -24.28
C ARG A 144 -17.41 -21.44 -24.98
N LEU A 145 -16.20 -21.77 -24.59
CA LEU A 145 -14.97 -21.24 -25.15
C LEU A 145 -14.18 -22.36 -25.81
N SER A 146 -13.58 -22.07 -26.96
CA SER A 146 -12.45 -22.80 -27.49
C SER A 146 -11.19 -22.01 -27.19
N LEU A 147 -10.23 -22.68 -26.55
CA LEU A 147 -9.00 -22.10 -26.03
C LEU A 147 -7.81 -22.90 -26.58
N PRO A 148 -6.70 -22.24 -26.99
CA PRO A 148 -5.47 -22.97 -27.28
C PRO A 148 -4.97 -23.67 -26.01
N ALA A 149 -4.83 -25.00 -26.03
CA ALA A 149 -4.47 -25.76 -24.84
C ALA A 149 -3.12 -25.37 -24.23
N PRO A 150 -2.04 -25.12 -25.02
CA PRO A 150 -0.78 -24.61 -24.47
C PRO A 150 -0.93 -23.24 -23.79
N ALA A 151 -1.69 -22.31 -24.40
CA ALA A 151 -1.90 -20.99 -23.83
C ALA A 151 -2.70 -21.04 -22.52
N LEU A 152 -3.69 -21.93 -22.42
CA LEU A 152 -4.42 -22.13 -21.16
C LEU A 152 -3.54 -22.79 -20.12
N ALA A 153 -2.71 -23.77 -20.49
CA ALA A 153 -1.75 -24.41 -19.60
C ALA A 153 -0.80 -23.36 -18.98
N ASP A 154 -0.17 -22.55 -19.83
CA ASP A 154 0.74 -21.48 -19.42
C ASP A 154 0.03 -20.44 -18.53
N ALA A 155 -1.22 -20.08 -18.85
CA ALA A 155 -2.00 -19.15 -18.04
C ALA A 155 -2.34 -19.73 -16.65
N LEU A 156 -2.70 -21.02 -16.57
CA LEU A 156 -2.96 -21.69 -15.29
C LEU A 156 -1.67 -21.87 -14.47
N ASP A 157 -0.55 -22.20 -15.11
CA ASP A 157 0.79 -22.25 -14.49
C ASP A 157 1.20 -20.89 -13.92
N ALA A 158 0.91 -19.81 -14.65
CA ALA A 158 1.24 -18.46 -14.23
C ALA A 158 0.43 -17.95 -13.03
N VAL A 159 -0.72 -18.54 -12.69
CA VAL A 159 -1.62 -17.96 -11.67
C VAL A 159 -1.99 -18.88 -10.51
N ARG A 160 -2.07 -20.20 -10.69
CA ARG A 160 -2.63 -21.11 -9.65
C ARG A 160 -1.91 -21.01 -8.30
N PHE A 161 -0.63 -20.64 -8.31
CA PHE A 161 0.19 -20.54 -7.10
C PHE A 161 -0.35 -19.48 -6.13
N ALA A 162 -1.04 -18.46 -6.63
CA ALA A 162 -1.56 -17.36 -5.84
C ALA A 162 -2.96 -17.62 -5.25
N ALA A 163 -3.56 -18.80 -5.47
CA ALA A 163 -4.87 -19.14 -4.89
C ALA A 163 -4.77 -19.31 -3.36
N GLY A 164 -5.75 -18.75 -2.65
CA GLY A 164 -5.84 -18.81 -1.20
C GLY A 164 -6.16 -20.21 -0.68
N ARG A 165 -5.79 -20.47 0.58
CA ARG A 165 -6.12 -21.71 1.31
C ARG A 165 -6.85 -21.44 2.63
N ASP A 166 -7.20 -20.19 2.88
CA ASP A 166 -7.88 -19.74 4.08
C ASP A 166 -9.36 -20.18 4.03
N PRO A 167 -9.81 -21.07 4.92
CA PRO A 167 -11.20 -21.53 4.93
C PRO A 167 -12.19 -20.42 5.30
N GLU A 168 -11.75 -19.32 5.92
CA GLU A 168 -12.59 -18.15 6.20
C GLU A 168 -12.85 -17.31 4.94
N LEU A 169 -12.04 -17.48 3.89
CA LEU A 169 -12.13 -16.76 2.63
C LEU A 169 -12.31 -17.73 1.45
N PRO A 170 -13.42 -18.48 1.41
CA PRO A 170 -13.65 -19.51 0.40
C PRO A 170 -13.68 -18.94 -1.02
N MET A 171 -14.03 -17.66 -1.20
CA MET A 171 -14.01 -16.98 -2.51
C MET A 171 -12.60 -16.88 -3.13
N LEU A 172 -11.55 -16.99 -2.31
CA LEU A 172 -10.15 -16.98 -2.74
C LEU A 172 -9.57 -18.38 -2.94
N GLY A 173 -10.32 -19.44 -2.59
CA GLY A 173 -9.92 -20.84 -2.71
C GLY A 173 -9.90 -21.38 -4.15
N GLY A 174 -9.85 -20.50 -5.14
CA GLY A 174 -9.95 -20.84 -6.54
C GLY A 174 -9.35 -19.78 -7.45
N VAL A 175 -9.56 -19.98 -8.75
CA VAL A 175 -9.06 -19.12 -9.82
C VAL A 175 -10.25 -18.54 -10.56
N LEU A 176 -10.29 -17.22 -10.69
CA LEU A 176 -11.28 -16.50 -11.48
C LEU A 176 -10.99 -16.66 -12.97
N PHE A 177 -12.00 -17.08 -13.71
CA PHE A 177 -12.09 -17.03 -15.17
C PHE A 177 -13.02 -15.86 -15.51
N ASP A 178 -12.44 -14.76 -15.98
CA ASP A 178 -13.15 -13.53 -16.35
C ASP A 178 -13.17 -13.40 -17.89
N VAL A 179 -14.32 -13.71 -18.48
CA VAL A 179 -14.53 -13.78 -19.92
C VAL A 179 -15.15 -12.48 -20.40
N GLU A 180 -14.46 -11.79 -21.32
CA GLU A 180 -14.97 -10.57 -21.94
C GLU A 180 -14.58 -10.54 -23.41
N GLY A 181 -15.58 -10.59 -24.30
CA GLY A 181 -15.35 -10.65 -25.74
C GLY A 181 -14.51 -11.86 -26.14
N ASP A 182 -13.37 -11.61 -26.79
CA ASP A 182 -12.39 -12.61 -27.23
C ASP A 182 -11.24 -12.82 -26.24
N ALA A 183 -11.35 -12.28 -25.02
CA ALA A 183 -10.33 -12.41 -23.98
C ALA A 183 -10.85 -13.23 -22.80
N LEU A 184 -10.02 -14.16 -22.36
CA LEU A 184 -10.13 -14.79 -21.05
C LEU A 184 -9.00 -14.23 -20.18
N HIS A 185 -9.37 -13.65 -19.04
CA HIS A 185 -8.43 -13.35 -17.96
C HIS A 185 -8.55 -14.43 -16.91
N VAL A 186 -7.40 -14.93 -16.47
CA VAL A 186 -7.30 -15.91 -15.41
C VAL A 186 -6.60 -15.24 -14.24
N VAL A 187 -7.22 -15.25 -13.06
CA VAL A 187 -6.76 -14.47 -11.90
C VAL A 187 -6.83 -15.30 -10.61
N ALA A 188 -5.80 -15.23 -9.79
CA ALA A 188 -5.79 -15.83 -8.45
C ALA A 188 -5.19 -14.86 -7.43
N THR A 189 -5.70 -14.90 -6.19
CA THR A 189 -5.18 -14.08 -5.08
C THR A 189 -5.48 -14.73 -3.73
N ASP A 190 -4.64 -14.44 -2.73
CA ASP A 190 -4.76 -14.88 -1.33
C ASP A 190 -4.80 -13.71 -0.34
N ARG A 191 -5.07 -12.49 -0.83
CA ARG A 191 -4.96 -11.16 -0.18
C ARG A 191 -3.55 -10.56 -0.12
N TYR A 192 -2.50 -11.37 -0.14
CA TYR A 192 -1.12 -10.90 0.01
C TYR A 192 -0.37 -10.88 -1.32
N ARG A 193 -0.82 -11.69 -2.27
CA ARG A 193 -0.35 -11.68 -3.65
C ARG A 193 -1.50 -11.85 -4.62
N MET A 194 -1.27 -11.44 -5.86
CA MET A 194 -2.19 -11.66 -6.97
C MET A 194 -1.39 -12.06 -8.21
N ALA A 195 -1.93 -12.96 -9.02
CA ALA A 195 -1.39 -13.29 -10.32
C ALA A 195 -2.48 -13.19 -11.38
N VAL A 196 -2.13 -12.60 -12.52
CA VAL A 196 -3.03 -12.37 -13.65
C VAL A 196 -2.35 -12.90 -14.91
N ALA A 197 -3.09 -13.64 -15.72
CA ALA A 197 -2.71 -14.03 -17.07
C ALA A 197 -3.87 -13.79 -18.04
N ARG A 198 -3.55 -13.55 -19.31
CA ARG A 198 -4.53 -13.33 -20.37
C ARG A 198 -4.28 -14.29 -21.53
N LEU A 199 -5.35 -14.82 -22.09
CA LEU A 199 -5.32 -15.58 -23.34
C LEU A 199 -6.50 -15.21 -24.23
N THR A 200 -6.34 -15.50 -25.52
CA THR A 200 -7.43 -15.35 -26.50
C THR A 200 -8.41 -16.50 -26.35
N ALA A 201 -9.69 -16.19 -26.43
CA ALA A 201 -10.79 -17.14 -26.36
C ALA A 201 -11.73 -16.95 -27.55
N VAL A 202 -12.22 -18.05 -28.09
CA VAL A 202 -13.19 -18.06 -29.20
C VAL A 202 -14.50 -18.66 -28.72
N GLY A 203 -15.64 -18.11 -29.15
CA GLY A 203 -16.95 -18.71 -28.92
C GLY A 203 -17.85 -17.99 -27.91
N HIS A 204 -17.37 -16.90 -27.31
CA HIS A 204 -18.19 -16.03 -26.46
C HIS A 204 -18.57 -14.74 -27.19
N GLY A 205 -19.87 -14.56 -27.45
CA GLY A 205 -20.45 -13.32 -27.99
C GLY A 205 -21.37 -12.61 -27.01
N GLY A 206 -21.40 -13.06 -25.75
CA GLY A 206 -22.25 -12.53 -24.70
C GLY A 206 -21.60 -11.38 -23.91
N PRO A 207 -22.32 -10.82 -22.93
CA PRO A 207 -21.72 -9.86 -22.00
C PRO A 207 -20.64 -10.54 -21.14
N ARG A 208 -19.87 -9.74 -20.39
CA ARG A 208 -18.84 -10.23 -19.47
C ARG A 208 -19.41 -11.27 -18.50
N GLU A 209 -18.69 -12.37 -18.30
CA GLU A 209 -19.06 -13.45 -17.38
C GLU A 209 -17.86 -13.80 -16.48
N GLN A 210 -18.11 -13.94 -15.19
CA GLN A 210 -17.09 -14.29 -14.19
C GLN A 210 -17.42 -15.63 -13.56
N VAL A 211 -16.42 -16.52 -13.50
CA VAL A 211 -16.57 -17.85 -12.94
C VAL A 211 -15.36 -18.18 -12.07
N VAL A 212 -15.59 -18.44 -10.79
CA VAL A 212 -14.52 -18.88 -9.89
C VAL A 212 -14.46 -20.40 -9.86
N VAL A 213 -13.35 -20.95 -10.38
CA VAL A 213 -13.11 -22.38 -10.48
C VAL A 213 -12.27 -22.82 -9.26
N PRO A 214 -12.73 -23.78 -8.44
CA PRO A 214 -11.98 -24.23 -7.25
C PRO A 214 -10.57 -24.71 -7.61
N ALA A 215 -9.59 -24.44 -6.76
CA ALA A 215 -8.19 -24.79 -7.03
C ALA A 215 -7.96 -26.28 -7.39
N PRO A 216 -8.58 -27.27 -6.69
CA PRO A 216 -8.43 -28.67 -7.07
C PRO A 216 -8.97 -29.01 -8.48
N LEU A 217 -10.03 -28.31 -8.92
CA LEU A 217 -10.56 -28.47 -10.26
C LEU A 217 -9.63 -27.81 -11.30
N VAL A 218 -9.04 -26.67 -10.97
CA VAL A 218 -8.02 -26.01 -11.80
C VAL A 218 -6.80 -26.90 -11.98
N ASP A 219 -6.33 -27.56 -10.92
CA ASP A 219 -5.21 -28.51 -10.99
C ASP A 219 -5.55 -29.71 -11.89
N ALA A 220 -6.75 -30.26 -11.76
CA ALA A 220 -7.24 -31.32 -12.63
C ALA A 220 -7.32 -30.85 -14.10
N MET A 221 -7.87 -29.66 -14.35
CA MET A 221 -7.93 -29.03 -15.66
C MET A 221 -6.54 -28.86 -16.27
N ARG A 222 -5.57 -28.33 -15.50
CA ARG A 222 -4.20 -28.15 -15.96
C ARG A 222 -3.54 -29.48 -16.34
N ALA A 223 -3.78 -30.55 -15.58
CA ALA A 223 -3.24 -31.88 -15.86
C ALA A 223 -3.81 -32.49 -17.16
N LEU A 224 -4.97 -32.01 -17.64
CA LEU A 224 -5.51 -32.44 -18.93
C LEU A 224 -4.87 -31.74 -20.13
N LEU A 225 -4.34 -30.53 -19.96
CA LEU A 225 -3.86 -29.72 -21.08
C LEU A 225 -2.51 -30.24 -21.61
N GLY A 226 -2.48 -30.55 -22.91
CA GLY A 226 -1.29 -30.97 -23.67
C GLY A 226 -1.13 -30.15 -24.96
N GLU A 227 -0.30 -30.62 -25.89
CA GLU A 227 0.10 -29.82 -27.07
C GLU A 227 -0.82 -29.96 -28.29
N ASP A 228 -1.63 -31.03 -28.37
CA ASP A 228 -2.14 -31.49 -29.67
C ASP A 228 -3.54 -30.97 -30.09
N GLU A 229 -4.38 -30.47 -29.17
CA GLU A 229 -5.76 -30.05 -29.50
C GLU A 229 -6.27 -28.86 -28.68
N PRO A 230 -7.16 -28.00 -29.24
CA PRO A 230 -7.76 -26.90 -28.50
C PRO A 230 -8.68 -27.43 -27.38
N ALA A 231 -8.57 -26.81 -26.20
CA ALA A 231 -9.42 -27.12 -25.07
C ALA A 231 -10.79 -26.44 -25.21
N ARG A 232 -11.85 -27.12 -24.76
CA ARG A 232 -13.21 -26.56 -24.70
C ARG A 232 -13.58 -26.32 -23.25
N PHE A 233 -13.73 -25.05 -22.89
CA PHE A 233 -14.17 -24.65 -21.56
C PHE A 233 -15.67 -24.35 -21.60
N GLY A 234 -16.43 -24.98 -20.71
CA GLY A 234 -17.88 -24.89 -20.63
C GLY A 234 -18.35 -24.50 -19.24
N VAL A 235 -19.36 -23.64 -19.16
CA VAL A 235 -20.07 -23.31 -17.92
C VAL A 235 -21.55 -23.49 -18.19
N GLU A 236 -22.19 -24.37 -17.42
CA GLU A 236 -23.63 -24.61 -17.49
C GLU A 236 -24.21 -24.58 -16.07
N GLY A 237 -24.91 -23.49 -15.74
CA GLY A 237 -25.41 -23.25 -14.39
C GLY A 237 -24.28 -23.18 -13.38
N GLU A 238 -24.17 -24.18 -12.51
CA GLU A 238 -23.10 -24.28 -11.51
C GLU A 238 -21.97 -25.21 -11.92
N ARG A 239 -22.14 -25.97 -13.02
CA ARG A 239 -21.14 -26.92 -13.50
C ARG A 239 -20.15 -26.21 -14.40
N VAL A 240 -18.87 -26.46 -14.15
CA VAL A 240 -17.75 -26.05 -15.00
C VAL A 240 -17.11 -27.31 -15.56
N THR A 241 -16.82 -27.29 -16.85
CA THR A 241 -16.21 -28.40 -17.58
C THR A 241 -15.06 -27.90 -18.43
N LEU A 242 -13.99 -28.68 -18.52
CA LEU A 242 -12.91 -28.52 -19.50
C LEU A 242 -12.72 -29.86 -20.23
N GLU A 243 -12.83 -29.83 -21.55
CA GLU A 243 -12.55 -30.98 -22.42
C GLU A 243 -11.25 -30.72 -23.20
N ALA A 244 -10.39 -31.73 -23.29
CA ALA A 244 -9.18 -31.72 -24.12
C ALA A 244 -9.04 -33.09 -24.80
N GLY A 245 -9.40 -33.15 -26.09
CA GLY A 245 -9.58 -34.41 -26.82
C GLY A 245 -10.67 -35.28 -26.19
N GLU A 246 -10.34 -36.53 -25.85
CA GLU A 246 -11.26 -37.47 -25.19
C GLU A 246 -11.30 -37.34 -23.65
N ARG A 247 -10.50 -36.45 -23.07
CA ARG A 247 -10.39 -36.29 -21.61
C ARG A 247 -11.21 -35.10 -21.14
N GLU A 248 -11.89 -35.26 -19.99
CA GLU A 248 -12.73 -34.23 -19.38
C GLU A 248 -12.41 -34.06 -17.89
N ALA A 249 -12.35 -32.82 -17.42
CA ALA A 249 -12.39 -32.47 -16.00
C ALA A 249 -13.63 -31.61 -15.75
N SER A 250 -14.36 -31.92 -14.69
CA SER A 250 -15.58 -31.20 -14.37
C SER A 250 -15.84 -31.10 -12.88
N GLY A 251 -16.55 -30.06 -12.48
CA GLY A 251 -16.93 -29.86 -11.08
C GLY A 251 -17.85 -28.65 -10.92
N ARG A 252 -18.03 -28.24 -9.67
CA ARG A 252 -18.90 -27.11 -9.32
C ARG A 252 -18.07 -25.83 -9.20
N ARG A 253 -18.53 -24.72 -9.79
CA ARG A 253 -17.95 -23.38 -9.51
C ARG A 253 -18.16 -22.99 -8.05
N LEU A 254 -17.31 -22.11 -7.53
CA LEU A 254 -17.57 -21.47 -6.25
C LEU A 254 -18.72 -20.48 -6.40
N ALA A 255 -19.67 -20.53 -5.46
CA ALA A 255 -20.83 -19.63 -5.42
C ALA A 255 -20.49 -18.35 -4.64
N HIS A 256 -19.35 -17.74 -4.97
CA HIS A 256 -18.85 -16.52 -4.34
C HIS A 256 -18.33 -15.56 -5.40
N ASP A 257 -18.50 -14.27 -5.14
CA ASP A 257 -17.92 -13.22 -5.98
C ASP A 257 -16.42 -13.08 -5.70
N PHE A 258 -15.64 -12.94 -6.76
CA PHE A 258 -14.21 -12.69 -6.66
C PHE A 258 -13.96 -11.19 -6.45
N PRO A 259 -12.93 -10.78 -5.68
CA PRO A 259 -12.60 -9.37 -5.53
C PRO A 259 -12.37 -8.66 -6.88
N ASP A 260 -12.70 -7.37 -6.97
CA ASP A 260 -12.49 -6.59 -8.19
C ASP A 260 -10.98 -6.35 -8.44
N TYR A 261 -10.37 -7.30 -9.14
CA TYR A 261 -8.94 -7.29 -9.44
C TYR A 261 -8.53 -6.15 -10.39
N ARG A 262 -9.46 -5.61 -11.19
CA ARG A 262 -9.14 -4.59 -12.21
C ARG A 262 -8.62 -3.30 -11.59
N ARG A 263 -9.10 -2.96 -10.39
CA ARG A 263 -8.58 -1.82 -9.60
C ARG A 263 -7.09 -2.01 -9.24
N LEU A 264 -6.64 -3.25 -9.08
CA LEU A 264 -5.25 -3.58 -8.74
C LEU A 264 -4.34 -3.72 -9.97
N VAL A 265 -4.90 -3.87 -11.17
CA VAL A 265 -4.14 -3.91 -12.43
C VAL A 265 -3.70 -2.52 -12.88
N GLN A 266 -4.47 -1.48 -12.54
CA GLN A 266 -4.22 -0.08 -12.93
C GLN A 266 -3.31 0.67 -11.94
N LEU A 267 -2.17 0.07 -11.58
CA LEU A 267 -1.21 0.75 -10.71
C LEU A 267 -0.50 1.88 -11.47
N PRO A 268 -0.22 3.03 -10.81
CA PRO A 268 0.61 4.07 -11.40
C PRO A 268 2.00 3.51 -11.74
N PRO A 269 2.61 3.94 -12.86
CA PRO A 269 3.87 3.40 -13.32
C PRO A 269 4.96 3.58 -12.28
N GLY A 270 5.68 2.50 -12.01
CA GLY A 270 6.76 2.43 -11.05
C GLY A 270 8.14 2.50 -11.68
N ARG A 271 9.17 2.36 -10.84
CA ARG A 271 10.54 2.15 -11.28
C ARG A 271 10.69 0.71 -11.76
N ARG A 272 10.93 0.52 -13.06
CA ARG A 272 11.13 -0.79 -13.69
C ARG A 272 12.60 -1.17 -13.71
N VAL A 273 12.91 -2.39 -13.28
CA VAL A 273 14.27 -2.95 -13.22
C VAL A 273 14.25 -4.35 -13.80
N VAL A 274 15.12 -4.63 -14.77
CA VAL A 274 15.24 -5.97 -15.34
C VAL A 274 16.14 -6.81 -14.45
N VAL A 275 15.71 -8.03 -14.16
CA VAL A 275 16.49 -9.01 -13.38
C VAL A 275 16.73 -10.27 -14.21
N ASP A 276 17.93 -10.84 -14.07
CA ASP A 276 18.23 -12.21 -14.47
C ASP A 276 17.66 -13.15 -13.39
N VAL A 277 16.70 -14.00 -13.76
CA VAL A 277 15.94 -14.79 -12.81
C VAL A 277 16.79 -15.86 -12.13
N PRO A 278 17.66 -16.63 -12.83
CA PRO A 278 18.59 -17.54 -12.17
C PRO A 278 19.46 -16.85 -11.12
N GLU A 279 20.13 -15.75 -11.47
CA GLU A 279 20.99 -15.01 -10.54
C GLU A 279 20.20 -14.43 -9.36
N PHE A 280 19.04 -13.84 -9.64
CA PHE A 280 18.22 -13.23 -8.60
C PHE A 280 17.60 -14.27 -7.65
N ARG A 281 17.23 -15.46 -8.15
CA ARG A 281 16.77 -16.57 -7.31
C ARG A 281 17.89 -17.08 -6.40
N GLU A 282 19.12 -17.16 -6.90
CA GLU A 282 20.29 -17.53 -6.08
C GLU A 282 20.55 -16.48 -4.99
N ALA A 283 20.48 -15.19 -5.34
CA ALA A 283 20.60 -14.10 -4.39
C ALA A 283 19.51 -14.12 -3.32
N LEU A 284 18.26 -14.45 -3.68
CA LEU A 284 17.17 -14.62 -2.71
C LEU A 284 17.34 -15.87 -1.84
N ALA A 285 17.86 -16.97 -2.40
CA ALA A 285 18.05 -18.21 -1.65
C ALA A 285 19.18 -18.11 -0.62
N THR A 286 20.24 -17.38 -0.95
CA THR A 286 21.44 -17.24 -0.10
C THR A 286 21.46 -15.93 0.70
N GLY A 287 20.64 -14.96 0.31
CA GLY A 287 20.60 -13.62 0.89
C GLY A 287 19.90 -13.53 2.25
N PRO A 288 20.09 -12.41 2.96
CA PRO A 288 19.59 -12.19 4.32
C PRO A 288 18.05 -12.16 4.39
N VAL A 289 17.47 -12.64 5.49
CA VAL A 289 16.03 -12.66 5.78
C VAL A 289 15.74 -11.83 7.02
N ARG A 290 14.59 -11.14 7.04
CA ARG A 290 13.97 -10.67 8.28
C ARG A 290 12.75 -11.53 8.62
N THR A 291 12.59 -11.88 9.89
CA THR A 291 11.37 -12.58 10.34
C THR A 291 10.31 -11.55 10.69
N ALA A 292 9.15 -11.62 10.02
CA ALA A 292 7.98 -10.82 10.38
C ALA A 292 6.93 -11.71 11.05
N GLU A 293 6.40 -11.29 12.21
CA GLU A 293 5.23 -11.92 12.83
C GLU A 293 3.95 -11.33 12.21
N GLN A 294 3.14 -12.16 11.55
CA GLN A 294 1.81 -11.73 11.15
C GLN A 294 0.79 -12.06 12.26
N GLY A 295 0.00 -11.06 12.65
CA GLY A 295 -1.22 -11.28 13.42
C GLY A 295 -2.34 -11.78 12.51
N GLU A 296 -2.44 -13.09 12.29
CA GLU A 296 -3.65 -13.69 11.74
C GLU A 296 -4.64 -13.99 12.88
N PRO A 297 -5.96 -13.80 12.68
CA PRO A 297 -6.95 -14.40 13.55
C PRO A 297 -6.84 -15.94 13.41
N GLY A 298 -6.21 -16.61 14.38
CA GLY A 298 -6.08 -18.08 14.38
C GLY A 298 -4.66 -18.64 14.53
N GLY A 299 -3.61 -17.83 14.49
CA GLY A 299 -2.25 -18.29 14.75
C GLY A 299 -1.16 -17.29 14.33
N ARG A 300 0.01 -17.36 14.96
CA ARG A 300 1.20 -16.63 14.51
C ARG A 300 1.96 -17.51 13.52
N SER A 301 2.08 -17.08 12.27
CA SER A 301 3.01 -17.69 11.31
C SER A 301 4.17 -16.72 11.09
N ALA A 302 5.38 -17.14 11.47
CA ALA A 302 6.60 -16.43 11.15
C ALA A 302 6.87 -16.58 9.65
N ARG A 303 7.10 -15.46 8.95
CA ARG A 303 7.44 -15.47 7.53
C ARG A 303 8.79 -14.82 7.27
N ASP A 304 9.48 -15.38 6.28
CA ASP A 304 10.76 -14.89 5.81
C ASP A 304 10.54 -13.73 4.84
N VAL A 305 10.99 -12.54 5.22
CA VAL A 305 10.89 -11.31 4.43
C VAL A 305 12.24 -10.99 3.79
N SER A 306 12.24 -10.77 2.49
CA SER A 306 13.39 -10.21 1.76
C SER A 306 13.19 -8.71 1.62
N VAL A 307 14.21 -7.94 2.02
CA VAL A 307 14.23 -6.49 1.78
C VAL A 307 14.93 -6.24 0.45
N LEU A 308 14.21 -5.67 -0.50
CA LEU A 308 14.73 -5.33 -1.82
C LEU A 308 15.04 -3.85 -1.89
N ALA A 309 16.18 -3.50 -2.47
CA ALA A 309 16.51 -2.14 -2.86
C ALA A 309 17.01 -2.11 -4.31
N THR A 310 16.99 -0.93 -4.92
CA THR A 310 17.56 -0.74 -6.25
C THR A 310 18.72 0.26 -6.21
N VAL A 311 19.93 -0.23 -6.49
CA VAL A 311 21.18 0.54 -6.54
C VAL A 311 21.71 0.49 -7.96
N ASP A 312 21.98 1.65 -8.57
CA ASP A 312 22.53 1.79 -9.93
C ASP A 312 21.82 0.97 -11.03
N GLY A 313 20.51 0.75 -10.87
CA GLY A 313 19.71 -0.01 -11.85
C GLY A 313 19.73 -1.53 -11.65
N THR A 314 20.29 -2.01 -10.54
CA THR A 314 20.29 -3.42 -10.14
C THR A 314 19.48 -3.61 -8.86
N VAL A 315 18.73 -4.72 -8.78
CA VAL A 315 18.02 -5.10 -7.55
C VAL A 315 18.95 -5.90 -6.65
N ILE A 316 19.04 -5.49 -5.38
CA ILE A 316 19.83 -6.17 -4.35
C ILE A 316 18.95 -6.62 -3.19
N VAL A 317 19.35 -7.72 -2.53
CA VAL A 317 18.72 -8.23 -1.30
C VAL A 317 19.50 -7.68 -0.11
N CYS A 318 18.88 -6.78 0.66
CA CYS A 318 19.51 -6.04 1.74
C CYS A 318 19.44 -6.78 3.09
N GLY A 319 20.49 -6.64 3.91
CA GLY A 319 20.57 -7.18 5.26
C GLY A 319 20.02 -6.25 6.36
N GLU A 320 20.44 -6.51 7.61
CA GLU A 320 20.22 -5.59 8.73
C GLU A 320 21.27 -4.46 8.67
N ALA A 321 20.78 -3.21 8.67
CA ALA A 321 21.53 -1.96 8.59
C ALA A 321 22.23 -1.66 7.24
N ASP A 322 21.55 -0.87 6.39
CA ASP A 322 22.26 0.21 5.70
C ASP A 322 21.82 1.54 6.35
N PRO A 323 22.66 2.13 7.24
CA PRO A 323 22.34 3.36 7.96
C PRO A 323 22.36 4.61 7.07
N ASP A 324 22.81 4.52 5.82
CA ASP A 324 22.82 5.62 4.85
C ASP A 324 21.57 5.58 3.94
N GLY A 325 20.42 5.82 4.59
CA GLY A 325 19.09 5.82 3.99
C GLY A 325 18.87 6.85 2.88
N ALA A 326 19.07 6.45 1.64
CA ALA A 326 18.55 7.14 0.45
C ALA A 326 17.91 6.19 -0.60
N GLY A 327 17.89 4.88 -0.35
CA GLY A 327 17.26 3.89 -1.23
C GLY A 327 15.78 3.63 -0.91
N HIS A 328 14.94 3.51 -1.93
CA HIS A 328 13.58 2.96 -1.79
C HIS A 328 13.67 1.47 -1.47
N HIS A 329 13.46 1.12 -0.19
CA HIS A 329 13.43 -0.26 0.27
C HIS A 329 11.99 -0.81 0.24
N VAL A 330 11.82 -2.05 -0.20
CA VAL A 330 10.53 -2.75 -0.20
C VAL A 330 10.73 -4.13 0.42
N GLY A 331 10.04 -4.39 1.54
CA GLY A 331 9.97 -5.72 2.14
C GLY A 331 8.92 -6.57 1.46
N VAL A 332 9.25 -7.78 1.05
CA VAL A 332 8.30 -8.75 0.47
C VAL A 332 8.50 -10.14 1.07
N ASP A 333 7.42 -10.91 1.15
CA ASP A 333 7.49 -12.32 1.51
C ASP A 333 8.39 -13.08 0.50
N ARG A 334 9.43 -13.75 1.01
CA ARG A 334 10.41 -14.47 0.21
C ARG A 334 9.78 -15.64 -0.54
N GLY A 335 8.92 -16.40 0.13
CA GLY A 335 8.25 -17.55 -0.47
C GLY A 335 7.39 -17.10 -1.65
N TYR A 336 6.58 -16.06 -1.44
CA TYR A 336 5.73 -15.52 -2.50
C TYR A 336 6.52 -14.96 -3.68
N LEU A 337 7.66 -14.31 -3.42
CA LEU A 337 8.55 -13.85 -4.49
C LEU A 337 9.14 -15.02 -5.29
N LEU A 338 9.65 -16.05 -4.61
CA LEU A 338 10.21 -17.24 -5.28
C LEU A 338 9.16 -18.00 -6.10
N ASP A 339 7.93 -18.11 -5.60
CA ASP A 339 6.80 -18.69 -6.32
C ASP A 339 6.48 -17.89 -7.60
N ALA A 340 6.39 -16.56 -7.49
CA ALA A 340 6.11 -15.70 -8.64
C ALA A 340 7.22 -15.74 -9.70
N LEU A 341 8.49 -15.79 -9.28
CA LEU A 341 9.62 -15.98 -10.19
C LEU A 341 9.59 -17.34 -10.88
N ALA A 342 9.14 -18.40 -10.20
CA ALA A 342 9.03 -19.74 -10.78
C ALA A 342 7.89 -19.82 -11.79
N ALA A 343 6.71 -19.29 -11.42
CA ALA A 343 5.51 -19.30 -12.26
C ALA A 343 5.66 -18.46 -13.54
N ALA A 344 6.51 -17.43 -13.50
CA ALA A 344 6.78 -16.61 -14.66
C ALA A 344 7.55 -17.37 -15.76
N ASP A 345 8.35 -18.38 -15.41
CA ASP A 345 9.07 -19.27 -16.33
C ASP A 345 9.84 -18.55 -17.45
N ARG A 346 10.61 -17.52 -17.08
CA ARG A 346 11.47 -16.75 -17.99
C ARG A 346 12.82 -16.48 -17.33
N ASP A 347 13.88 -16.46 -18.12
CA ASP A 347 15.23 -16.10 -17.63
C ASP A 347 15.35 -14.63 -17.28
N ARG A 348 14.47 -13.77 -17.82
CA ARG A 348 14.46 -12.33 -17.55
C ARG A 348 13.07 -11.83 -17.23
N LEU A 349 12.97 -11.08 -16.14
CA LEU A 349 11.73 -10.45 -15.69
C LEU A 349 11.95 -8.98 -15.37
N VAL A 350 10.86 -8.24 -15.34
CA VAL A 350 10.84 -6.84 -14.94
C VAL A 350 10.20 -6.74 -13.56
N LEU A 351 10.98 -6.29 -12.59
CA LEU A 351 10.48 -5.87 -11.28
C LEU A 351 10.11 -4.39 -11.35
N GLU A 352 8.85 -4.09 -11.06
CA GLU A 352 8.31 -2.74 -11.07
C GLU A 352 7.95 -2.33 -9.63
N PHE A 353 8.76 -1.42 -9.09
CA PHE A 353 8.62 -0.87 -7.74
C PHE A 353 7.71 0.35 -7.78
N GLY A 354 6.63 0.33 -6.99
CA GLY A 354 5.74 1.48 -6.87
C GLY A 354 6.42 2.71 -6.24
N PRO A 355 5.75 3.88 -6.26
CA PRO A 355 6.33 5.15 -5.84
C PRO A 355 6.58 5.27 -4.33
N ALA A 356 6.01 4.36 -3.53
CA ALA A 356 6.15 4.32 -2.08
C ALA A 356 6.50 2.90 -1.60
N PRO A 357 7.19 2.74 -0.46
CA PRO A 357 7.51 1.42 0.12
C PRO A 357 6.28 0.53 0.40
N THR A 358 5.10 1.14 0.55
CA THR A 358 3.83 0.47 0.79
C THR A 358 3.07 0.13 -0.50
N ALA A 359 3.59 0.49 -1.67
CA ALA A 359 2.99 0.13 -2.94
C ALA A 359 3.33 -1.33 -3.31
N PRO A 360 2.42 -2.04 -4.00
CA PRO A 360 2.69 -3.40 -4.47
C PRO A 360 3.94 -3.48 -5.36
N LEU A 361 4.70 -4.56 -5.22
CA LEU A 361 5.75 -4.93 -6.16
C LEU A 361 5.12 -5.71 -7.31
N ALA A 362 5.26 -5.22 -8.55
CA ALA A 362 4.82 -5.94 -9.73
C ALA A 362 5.99 -6.71 -10.37
N ILE A 363 5.71 -7.94 -10.78
CA ILE A 363 6.65 -8.85 -11.44
C ILE A 363 6.05 -9.15 -12.82
N ARG A 364 6.69 -8.63 -13.87
CA ARG A 364 6.17 -8.68 -15.24
C ARG A 364 7.10 -9.47 -16.14
N ARG A 365 6.51 -10.14 -17.12
CA ARG A 365 7.23 -10.68 -18.26
C ARG A 365 7.60 -9.54 -19.22
N ALA A 366 8.78 -9.61 -19.83
CA ALA A 366 9.22 -8.58 -20.79
C ALA A 366 8.57 -8.76 -22.17
N ASP A 367 8.18 -9.99 -22.50
CA ASP A 367 7.51 -10.43 -23.72
C ASP A 367 5.97 -10.34 -23.65
N ASP A 368 5.39 -10.25 -22.45
CA ASP A 368 3.95 -10.23 -22.23
C ASP A 368 3.57 -9.35 -21.03
N GLU A 369 3.11 -8.12 -21.29
CA GLU A 369 2.64 -7.24 -20.22
C GLU A 369 1.27 -7.65 -19.64
N GLY A 370 0.54 -8.53 -20.32
CA GLY A 370 -0.76 -9.07 -19.89
C GLY A 370 -0.65 -10.15 -18.80
N ALA A 371 0.55 -10.72 -18.61
CA ALA A 371 0.84 -11.65 -17.53
C ALA A 371 1.76 -11.02 -16.48
N PHE A 372 1.27 -10.94 -15.24
CA PHE A 372 2.04 -10.37 -14.14
C PHE A 372 1.60 -10.88 -12.78
N SER A 373 2.50 -10.80 -11.81
CA SER A 373 2.23 -11.02 -10.40
C SER A 373 2.38 -9.72 -9.61
N LEU A 374 1.57 -9.53 -8.58
CA LEU A 374 1.69 -8.48 -7.58
C LEU A 374 1.95 -9.08 -6.21
N LEU A 375 2.90 -8.52 -5.48
CA LEU A 375 3.14 -8.83 -4.08
C LEU A 375 2.87 -7.60 -3.23
N MET A 376 2.06 -7.77 -2.19
CA MET A 376 1.85 -6.74 -1.18
C MET A 376 3.11 -6.60 -0.32
N PRO A 377 3.58 -5.37 -0.06
CA PRO A 377 4.75 -5.18 0.76
C PRO A 377 4.46 -5.50 2.23
N VAL A 378 5.45 -6.07 2.90
CA VAL A 378 5.44 -6.28 4.34
C VAL A 378 5.97 -5.04 5.02
N ARG A 379 5.27 -4.56 6.05
CA ARG A 379 5.78 -3.47 6.88
C ARG A 379 7.07 -3.91 7.52
N LEU A 380 8.13 -3.13 7.32
CA LEU A 380 9.38 -3.29 8.02
C LEU A 380 9.23 -2.49 9.33
N ASP A 381 9.41 -3.15 10.46
CA ASP A 381 9.61 -2.45 11.73
C ASP A 381 11.04 -1.91 11.72
N ASP A 382 11.18 -0.59 11.85
CA ASP A 382 12.47 0.13 11.90
C ASP A 382 13.15 -0.02 13.27
#